data_AF-A0A6N9VJF4-F1
#
_entry.id   AF-A0A6N9VJF4-F1
#
_cell.length_a   1.000
_cell.length_b   1.000
_cell.length_c   1.000
_cell.angle_alpha   90.00
_cell.angle_beta   90.00
_cell.angle_gamma   90.00
#
_symmetry.space_group_name_H-M   'P 1'
#
loop_
_entity.id
_entity.type
_entity.pdbx_description
1 polymer ?
#
loop_
_entity_poly.entity_id
_entity_poly.type
_entity_poly.pdbx_seq_one_letter_code
_entity_poly.pdbx_strand_id
1 'polypeptide(L)' 'YEDVRFVFNDARFSRQAATRPEAPKLMPGVEGDPDSIVSKDAPDHTRLRRLVAPAFTVRRIEGMRQGIQTTV' A
#
# COMPACT_ATOMS: atom_id res chain seq x y z
N TYR A 1 0.90 8.80 -18.90
CA TYR A 1 0.02 8.86 -17.70
C TYR A 1 -1.02 7.76 -17.75
N GLU A 2 -1.79 7.66 -18.83
CA GLU A 2 -2.84 6.64 -18.98
C GLU A 2 -2.35 5.20 -18.80
N ASP A 3 -1.19 4.83 -19.36
CA ASP A 3 -0.65 3.47 -19.20
C ASP A 3 -0.36 3.12 -17.74
N VAL A 4 0.20 4.07 -16.99
CA VAL A 4 0.48 3.90 -15.55
C VAL A 4 -0.83 3.78 -14.78
N ARG A 5 -1.79 4.66 -15.06
CA ARG A 5 -3.12 4.61 -14.43
C ARG A 5 -3.82 3.29 -14.71
N PHE A 6 -3.71 2.77 -15.93
CA PHE A 6 -4.26 1.47 -16.32
C PHE A 6 -3.62 0.34 -15.52
N VAL A 7 -2.28 0.25 -15.48
CA VAL A 7 -1.55 -0.79 -14.73
C VAL A 7 -1.88 -0.76 -13.24
N PHE A 8 -1.99 0.42 -12.62
CA PHE A 8 -2.24 0.55 -11.18
C PHE A 8 -3.70 0.31 -10.75
N ASN A 9 -4.67 0.32 -11.67
CA ASN A 9 -6.08 0.17 -11.34
C ASN A 9 -6.70 -1.16 -11.83
N ASP A 10 -6.02 -1.91 -12.69
CA ASP A 10 -6.55 -3.15 -13.26
C ASP A 10 -6.10 -4.37 -12.45
N ALA A 11 -7.05 -5.20 -12.01
CA ALA A 11 -6.80 -6.36 -11.16
C ALA A 11 -6.00 -7.49 -11.84
N ARG A 12 -5.75 -7.40 -13.16
CA ARG A 12 -4.85 -8.31 -13.88
C ARG A 12 -3.38 -8.12 -13.48
N PHE A 13 -3.01 -6.95 -12.95
CA PHE A 13 -1.65 -6.68 -12.47
C PHE A 13 -1.57 -6.93 -10.96
N SER A 14 -0.84 -7.98 -10.59
CA SER A 14 -0.68 -8.42 -9.20
C SER A 14 0.48 -7.73 -8.51
N ARG A 15 0.23 -7.15 -7.34
CA ARG A 15 1.29 -6.63 -6.46
C ARG A 15 1.97 -7.74 -5.67
N GLN A 16 1.24 -8.80 -5.35
CA GLN A 16 1.75 -9.98 -4.64
C GLN A 16 2.74 -10.78 -5.49
N ALA A 17 2.54 -10.86 -6.80
CA ALA A 17 3.49 -11.50 -7.71
C ALA A 17 4.89 -10.85 -7.68
N ALA A 18 4.96 -9.56 -7.36
CA ALA A 18 6.24 -8.84 -7.26
C ALA A 18 7.05 -9.18 -5.99
N THR A 19 6.52 -9.97 -5.05
CA THR A 19 7.29 -10.47 -3.91
C THR A 19 7.89 -11.86 -4.15
N ARG A 20 7.69 -12.45 -5.33
CA ARG A 20 8.26 -13.76 -5.64
C ARG A 20 9.78 -13.67 -5.83
N PRO A 21 10.55 -14.73 -5.50
CA PRO A 21 12.01 -14.71 -5.60
C PRO A 21 12.54 -14.32 -6.98
N GLU A 22 11.86 -14.75 -8.05
CA GLU A 22 12.21 -14.52 -9.46
C GLU A 22 11.76 -13.17 -10.03
N ALA A 23 10.93 -12.42 -9.29
CA ALA A 23 10.44 -11.14 -9.76
C ALA A 23 11.60 -10.13 -9.94
N PRO A 24 11.53 -9.21 -10.92
CA PRO A 24 12.53 -8.16 -11.07
C PRO A 24 12.66 -7.31 -9.80
N LYS A 25 13.89 -7.10 -9.33
CA LYS A 25 14.21 -6.32 -8.12
C LYS A 25 14.99 -5.08 -8.50
N LEU A 26 14.72 -3.95 -7.83
CA LEU A 26 15.47 -2.71 -8.01
C LEU A 26 16.91 -2.83 -7.48
N MET A 27 17.08 -3.54 -6.37
CA MET A 27 18.38 -3.80 -5.74
C MET A 27 18.46 -5.26 -5.29
N PRO A 28 19.63 -5.91 -5.40
CA PRO A 28 19.85 -7.24 -4.82
C PRO A 28 19.58 -7.24 -3.30
N GLY A 29 18.94 -8.29 -2.79
CA GLY A 29 18.68 -8.46 -1.35
C GLY A 29 17.55 -7.60 -0.77
N VAL A 30 16.95 -6.69 -1.54
CA VAL A 30 15.75 -5.95 -1.13
C VAL A 30 14.52 -6.74 -1.56
N GLU A 31 13.90 -7.41 -0.61
CA GLU A 31 12.64 -8.14 -0.83
C GLU A 31 11.49 -7.35 -0.21
N GLY A 32 10.39 -7.23 -0.96
CA GLY A 32 9.16 -6.72 -0.39
C GLY A 32 8.63 -7.74 0.61
N ASP A 33 8.33 -7.29 1.83
CA ASP A 33 7.68 -8.13 2.84
C ASP A 33 6.35 -8.67 2.28
N PRO A 34 6.21 -9.99 2.07
CA PRO A 34 5.00 -10.61 1.55
C PRO A 34 3.80 -10.42 2.47
N ASP A 35 4.01 -10.15 3.76
CA ASP A 35 2.96 -9.97 4.75
C ASP A 35 2.53 -8.52 4.95
N SER A 36 3.28 -7.58 4.36
CA SER A 36 2.89 -6.17 4.34
C SER A 36 1.60 -5.95 3.54
N ILE A 37 0.72 -5.08 4.04
CA ILE A 37 -0.53 -4.68 3.37
C ILE A 37 -0.29 -4.16 1.95
N VAL A 38 0.85 -3.50 1.68
CA VAL A 38 1.18 -2.96 0.36
C VAL A 38 1.68 -4.01 -0.64
N SER A 39 1.85 -5.26 -0.18
CA SER A 39 2.28 -6.39 -0.99
C SER A 39 1.15 -7.37 -1.31
N LYS A 40 -0.05 -7.20 -0.75
CA LYS A 40 -1.19 -8.11 -0.98
C LYS A 40 -2.06 -7.63 -2.14
N ASP A 41 -2.73 -8.57 -2.80
CA ASP A 41 -3.84 -8.29 -3.72
C ASP A 41 -5.20 -8.47 -3.03
N ALA A 42 -6.29 -8.16 -3.73
CA ALA A 42 -7.63 -8.52 -3.27
C ALA A 42 -7.80 -10.06 -3.20
N PRO A 43 -8.59 -10.60 -2.24
CA PRO A 43 -9.43 -9.89 -1.28
C PRO A 43 -8.70 -9.43 0.00
N ASP A 44 -7.48 -9.90 0.26
CA ASP A 44 -6.77 -9.62 1.51
C ASP A 44 -6.41 -8.15 1.68
N HIS A 45 -5.88 -7.50 0.63
CA HIS A 45 -5.63 -6.06 0.65
C HIS A 45 -6.91 -5.27 0.95
N THR A 46 -8.03 -5.63 0.33
CA THR A 46 -9.33 -5.00 0.56
C THR A 46 -9.79 -5.16 2.00
N ARG A 47 -9.64 -6.36 2.57
CA ARG A 47 -10.00 -6.66 3.97
C ARG A 47 -9.13 -5.85 4.95
N LEU A 48 -7.80 -5.84 4.75
CA LEU A 48 -6.87 -5.10 5.61
C LEU A 48 -7.10 -3.59 5.51
N ARG A 49 -7.29 -3.06 4.30
CA ARG A 49 -7.63 -1.64 4.08
C ARG A 49 -8.91 -1.25 4.79
N ARG A 50 -9.95 -2.09 4.74
CA ARG A 50 -11.22 -1.85 5.45
C ARG A 50 -11.04 -1.72 6.95
N LEU A 51 -10.09 -2.44 7.55
CA LEU A 51 -9.79 -2.36 8.98
C LEU A 51 -9.06 -1.06 9.35
N VAL A 52 -8.07 -0.64 8.56
CA VAL A 52 -7.20 0.50 8.92
C VAL A 52 -7.69 1.85 8.39
N ALA A 53 -8.44 1.89 7.29
CA ALA A 53 -8.88 3.14 6.65
C ALA A 53 -9.63 4.11 7.58
N PRO A 54 -10.48 3.68 8.54
CA PRO A 54 -11.16 4.60 9.45
C PRO A 54 -10.22 5.47 10.30
N ALA A 55 -8.99 5.01 10.58
CA ALA A 55 -7.98 5.78 11.30
C ALA A 55 -7.42 6.96 10.47
N PHE A 56 -7.49 6.86 9.15
CA PHE A 56 -6.92 7.83 8.19
C PHE A 56 -7.97 8.72 7.51
N THR A 57 -9.15 8.86 8.11
CA THR A 57 -10.18 9.79 7.59
C THR A 57 -9.73 11.24 7.77
N VAL A 58 -10.18 12.14 6.89
CA VAL A 58 -9.86 13.58 6.97
C VAL A 58 -10.11 14.13 8.38
N ARG A 59 -11.27 13.83 8.97
CA ARG A 59 -11.61 14.27 10.33
C ARG A 59 -10.62 13.77 11.39
N ARG A 60 -10.17 12.51 11.32
CA ARG A 60 -9.20 11.94 12.27
C ARG A 60 -7.84 12.61 12.13
N ILE A 61 -7.38 12.78 10.88
CA ILE A 61 -6.08 13.41 10.59
C ILE A 61 -6.08 14.88 11.00
N GLU A 62 -7.15 15.65 10.72
CA GLU A 62 -7.25 17.04 11.18
C GLU A 62 -7.24 17.15 12.71
N GLY A 63 -7.85 16.20 13.42
CA GLY A 63 -7.76 16.13 14.89
C GLY A 63 -6.34 15.92 15.42
N MET A 64 -5.44 15.33 14.62
CA MET A 64 -4.03 15.11 14.99
C MET A 64 -3.14 16.33 14.71
N ARG A 65 -3.61 17.31 13.92
CA ARG A 65 -2.80 18.44 13.42
C ARG A 65 -2.06 19.20 14.51
N GLN A 66 -2.75 19.59 15.58
CA GLN A 66 -2.16 20.38 16.67
C GLN A 66 -1.06 19.61 17.41
N GLY A 67 -1.28 18.31 17.67
CA GLY A 67 -0.28 17.45 18.31
C GLY A 67 0.98 17.30 17.46
N ILE A 68 0.81 17.12 16.15
CA ILE A 68 1.93 17.04 15.19
C ILE A 68 2.70 18.37 15.16
N GLN A 69 2.02 19.51 15.05
CA GLN A 69 2.63 20.83 14.98
C GLN A 69 3.41 21.23 16.24
N THR A 70 3.07 20.65 17.39
CA THR A 70 3.80 20.90 18.64
C THR A 70 5.02 19.97 18.79
N THR A 71 5.05 18.86 18.05
CA THR A 71 6.13 17.86 18.12
C THR A 71 7.25 18.14 17.12
N VAL A 72 6.94 18.76 15.98
CA VAL A 72 7.86 19.05 14.86
C VAL A 72 8.24 20.53 14.84
#